data_AF-D1MVF3-F1
#
_entry.id   AF-D1MVF3-F1
#
_cell.length_a   1.000
_cell.length_b   1.000
_cell.length_c   1.000
_cell.angle_alpha   90.00
_cell.angle_beta   90.00
_cell.angle_gamma   90.00
#
_symmetry.space_group_name_H-M   'P 1'
#
loop_
_entity.id
_entity.type
_entity.pdbx_description
1 polymer ?
#
loop_
_entity_poly.entity_id
_entity_poly.type
_entity_poly.pdbx_seq_one_letter_code
_entity_poly.pdbx_strand_id
1 'polypeptide(L)' 'AQEVEANLTKQRPHYLNLPGRCGSTGKARCEKLYLNDMHTNASYCKCTQEARGGRCCCEK' A
#
# COMPACT_ATOMS: atom_id res chain seq x y z
N ALA A 1 -10.60 31.84 -16.94
CA ALA A 1 -9.77 31.24 -15.87
C ALA A 1 -9.74 29.74 -16.11
N GLN A 2 -8.56 29.14 -16.19
CA GLN A 2 -8.41 27.71 -16.47
C GLN A 2 -8.78 26.91 -15.21
N GLU A 3 -9.91 26.21 -15.26
CA GLU A 3 -10.28 25.20 -14.27
C GLU A 3 -9.37 24.00 -14.51
N VAL A 4 -8.18 24.03 -13.91
CA VAL A 4 -7.32 22.86 -13.77
C VAL A 4 -7.97 22.01 -12.69
N GLU A 5 -9.06 21.34 -13.05
CA GLU A 5 -9.54 20.17 -12.31
C GLU A 5 -8.40 19.16 -12.38
N ALA A 6 -7.54 19.20 -11.37
CA ALA A 6 -6.63 18.13 -11.06
C ALA A 6 -7.52 16.90 -10.93
N ASN A 7 -7.60 16.11 -12.00
CA ASN A 7 -7.98 14.71 -11.94
C ASN A 7 -6.97 14.09 -10.98
N LEU A 8 -7.26 14.21 -9.68
CA LEU A 8 -6.62 13.49 -8.62
C LEU A 8 -7.08 12.06 -8.89
N THR A 9 -6.40 11.40 -9.82
CA THR A 9 -6.60 10.00 -10.17
C THR A 9 -6.67 9.32 -8.82
N LYS A 10 -7.86 8.89 -8.40
CA LYS A 10 -8.06 8.21 -7.11
C LYS A 10 -7.21 6.95 -7.22
N GLN A 11 -5.95 7.04 -6.83
CA GLN A 11 -5.00 5.94 -6.90
C GLN A 11 -5.57 4.91 -5.97
N ARG A 12 -6.16 3.87 -6.55
CA ARG A 12 -6.85 2.86 -5.75
C ARG A 12 -5.79 2.20 -4.88
N PRO A 13 -6.04 2.06 -3.58
CA PRO A 13 -5.13 1.33 -2.72
C PRO A 13 -4.96 -0.09 -3.24
N HIS A 14 -3.71 -0.51 -3.37
CA HIS A 14 -3.33 -1.86 -3.74
C HIS A 14 -3.24 -2.72 -2.48
N TYR A 15 -3.99 -3.82 -2.48
CA TYR A 15 -4.08 -4.70 -1.33
C TYR A 15 -3.23 -5.94 -1.55
N LEU A 16 -2.30 -6.20 -0.63
CA LEU A 16 -1.43 -7.36 -0.65
C LEU A 16 -1.56 -8.12 0.66
N ASN A 17 -1.43 -9.45 0.62
CA ASN A 17 -1.44 -10.27 1.83
C ASN A 17 -0.01 -10.41 2.36
N LEU A 18 0.19 -10.05 3.64
CA LEU A 18 1.47 -10.23 4.31
C LEU A 18 1.55 -11.65 4.89
N PRO A 19 2.59 -12.44 4.56
CA PRO A 19 2.85 -13.71 5.23
C PRO A 19 3.33 -13.44 6.67
N GLY A 20 2.39 -13.53 7.61
CA GLY A 20 2.62 -13.29 9.04
C GLY A 20 2.00 -11.99 9.54
N ARG A 21 2.19 -11.69 10.83
CA ARG A 21 1.61 -10.51 11.49
C ARG A 21 2.30 -9.21 11.04
N CYS A 22 1.57 -8.09 11.12
CA CYS A 22 2.15 -6.78 10.83
C CYS A 22 3.29 -6.47 11.81
N GLY A 23 3.01 -6.44 13.12
CA GLY A 23 4.01 -6.01 14.12
C GLY A 23 4.62 -4.64 13.77
N SER A 24 5.82 -4.36 14.30
CA SER A 24 6.51 -3.08 14.07
C SER A 24 7.11 -2.95 12.67
N THR A 25 7.40 -4.07 11.98
CA THR A 25 8.05 -4.10 10.66
C THR A 25 7.08 -4.36 9.50
N GLY A 26 5.79 -4.51 9.79
CA GLY A 26 4.76 -4.86 8.81
C GLY A 26 4.65 -3.83 7.70
N LYS A 27 4.75 -2.54 8.04
CA LYS A 27 4.78 -1.46 7.04
C LYS A 27 5.93 -1.64 6.05
N ALA A 28 7.16 -1.78 6.54
CA ALA A 28 8.34 -1.96 5.69
C ALA A 28 8.26 -3.23 4.83
N ARG A 29 7.65 -4.30 5.35
CA ARG A 29 7.38 -5.52 4.57
C ARG A 29 6.34 -5.27 3.48
N CYS A 30 5.28 -4.52 3.76
CA CYS A 30 4.27 -4.13 2.78
C CYS A 30 4.86 -3.27 1.66
N GLU A 31 5.72 -2.31 2.00
CA GLU A 31 6.41 -1.46 1.01
C GLU A 31 7.30 -2.30 0.09
N LYS A 32 8.04 -3.28 0.64
CA LYS A 32 8.84 -4.22 -0.15
C LYS A 32 7.99 -5.13 -1.04
N LEU A 33 6.86 -5.64 -0.54
CA LEU A 33 5.96 -6.46 -1.34
C LEU A 33 5.34 -5.65 -2.48
N TYR A 34 4.92 -4.42 -2.19
CA TYR A 34 4.40 -3.51 -3.21
C TYR A 34 5.46 -3.19 -4.26
N LEU A 35 6.69 -2.91 -3.84
CA LEU A 35 7.80 -2.68 -4.75
C LEU A 35 8.10 -3.90 -5.63
N ASN A 36 8.04 -5.12 -5.08
CA ASN A 36 8.24 -6.33 -5.88
C ASN A 36 7.09 -6.62 -6.85
N ASP A 37 5.85 -6.33 -6.47
CA ASP A 37 4.66 -6.64 -7.25
C ASP A 37 4.38 -5.59 -8.34
N MET A 38 4.49 -4.31 -7.98
CA MET A 38 4.21 -3.17 -8.85
C MET A 38 5.48 -2.60 -9.52
N HIS A 39 6.66 -3.11 -9.17
CA HIS A 39 7.96 -2.60 -9.64
C HIS A 39 8.14 -1.09 -9.42
N THR A 40 7.46 -0.52 -8.43
CA THR A 40 7.47 0.91 -8.11
C THR A 40 7.32 1.14 -6.61
N ASN A 41 7.85 2.26 -6.10
CA ASN A 41 7.71 2.59 -4.69
C ASN A 41 6.29 3.07 -4.41
N ALA A 42 5.72 2.59 -3.30
CA ALA A 42 4.50 3.16 -2.75
C ALA A 42 4.83 4.53 -2.14
N SER A 43 3.92 5.50 -2.33
CA SER A 43 3.97 6.77 -1.62
C SER A 43 3.50 6.60 -0.17
N TYR A 44 2.62 5.63 0.07
CA TYR A 44 2.14 5.28 1.39
C TYR A 44 1.81 3.79 1.47
N CYS A 45 2.15 3.15 2.58
CA CYS A 45 1.68 1.79 2.89
C CYS A 45 1.22 1.73 4.34
N LYS A 46 0.10 1.05 4.57
CA LYS A 46 -0.35 0.62 5.90
C LYS A 46 -0.41 -0.89 5.96
N CYS A 47 -0.13 -1.43 7.15
CA CYS A 47 -0.33 -2.84 7.45
C CYS A 47 -1.43 -2.96 8.50
N THR A 48 -2.48 -3.71 8.18
CA THR A 48 -3.62 -3.98 9.07
C THR A 48 -3.53 -5.40 9.56
N GLN A 49 -3.60 -5.63 10.87
CA GLN A 49 -3.58 -6.98 11.43
C GLN A 49 -4.96 -7.62 11.25
N GLU A 50 -5.03 -8.72 10.48
CA GLU A 50 -6.21 -9.56 10.33
C GLU A 50 -6.05 -10.90 11.07
N ALA A 51 -7.13 -11.68 11.17
CA ALA A 51 -7.15 -12.96 11.90
C ALA A 51 -6.18 -14.01 11.33
N ARG A 52 -5.91 -13.97 10.01
CA ARG A 52 -5.03 -14.92 9.30
C ARG A 52 -3.63 -14.38 8.99
N GLY A 53 -3.29 -13.16 9.40
CA GLY A 53 -2.03 -12.49 9.04
C GLY A 53 -2.17 -10.98 8.94
N GLY A 54 -1.16 -10.31 8.43
CA GLY A 54 -1.19 -8.89 8.12
C GLY A 54 -1.73 -8.66 6.71
N ARG A 55 -2.47 -7.58 6.51
CA ARG A 55 -2.92 -7.12 5.20
C ARG A 55 -2.30 -5.77 4.89
N CYS A 56 -1.59 -5.72 3.79
CA CYS A 56 -0.98 -4.51 3.27
C CYS A 56 -2.00 -3.76 2.43
N CYS A 57 -2.00 -2.44 2.59
CA CYS A 57 -2.77 -1.53 1.77
C CYS A 57 -1.81 -0.39 1.40
N CYS A 58 -1.39 -0.37 0.14
CA CYS A 58 -0.37 0.53 -0.37
C CYS A 58 -0.94 1.43 -1.46
N GLU A 59 -0.58 2.69 -1.42
CA GLU A 59 -0.99 3.75 -2.32
C GLU A 59 0.26 4.35 -2.95
N LYS A 60 0.17 4.69 -4.22
CA LYS A 60 1.23 5.41 -4.93
C LYS A 60 0.89 6.90 -4.94
#